data_AF-K6W4F2-F1
#
_entry.id   AF-K6W4F2-F1
#
_cell.length_a   1.000
_cell.length_b   1.000
_cell.length_c   1.000
_cell.angle_alpha   90.00
_cell.angle_beta   90.00
_cell.angle_gamma   90.00
#
_symmetry.space_group_name_H-M   'P 1'
#
loop_
_entity.id
_entity.type
_entity.pdbx_description
1 polymer ?
#
loop_
_entity_poly.entity_id
_entity_poly.type
_entity_poly.pdbx_seq_one_letter_code
_entity_poly.pdbx_strand_id
1 'polypeptide(L)'
;MPTPVDGAPGSSTVDKVAAPGTDASGEPDQDRFAAPHLALTLLLLVIGVVPWRAKAYFDGSGDPVVFAKAAVILAALCIALAPRDTAVQLRRHPVAAAPLLFAGLYLLITCLGAFTAGGIVATGVVAARVALVVATLTLLASRYGIERVAAWLYRVLLAVVVVSVVTGLPSLASGRLHGGLPPLHANEIALLAGLCLVWIWARFVRGEELARHYPSAAALLGILLLTGSRTGLIAVVLALVVMLTRLTRLSYSALGVGLAAIPIVTYLLLSTDAAESTLSRGGSEEVGTLSNRTIAWSAAIHGVNSWHSALLGSGLATKKIPVPGQWWNTQILDSSWVSALVQAGIFGFATVLIWFVVTLVAALWHRGPLATVWIGWMSLLAVRGVLESGLFDATTSFIAFFVASLGCWRFTRDAEGDPATVQPQIRP
;
A
#
# COMPACT_ATOMS: atom_id res chain seq x y z
N MET A 1 -40.69 -65.34 43.76
CA MET A 1 -41.23 -63.98 43.99
C MET A 1 -40.08 -63.07 44.41
N PRO A 2 -39.98 -61.81 43.96
CA PRO A 2 -39.95 -61.25 42.61
C PRO A 2 -38.56 -60.66 42.24
N THR A 3 -38.36 -60.30 40.96
CA THR A 3 -37.29 -59.44 40.39
C THR A 3 -37.57 -57.94 40.65
N PRO A 4 -36.86 -56.94 40.08
CA PRO A 4 -35.43 -56.66 39.78
C PRO A 4 -35.01 -55.26 40.37
N VAL A 5 -33.87 -54.65 39.98
CA VAL A 5 -33.74 -53.23 39.53
C VAL A 5 -32.27 -52.88 39.17
N ASP A 6 -32.09 -52.37 37.96
CA ASP A 6 -30.91 -51.69 37.41
C ASP A 6 -30.60 -50.35 38.10
N GLY A 7 -29.32 -49.96 38.15
CA GLY A 7 -28.90 -48.63 38.59
C GLY A 7 -27.52 -48.23 38.08
N ALA A 8 -27.50 -47.49 36.96
CA ALA A 8 -26.34 -46.90 36.31
C ALA A 8 -25.60 -45.84 37.18
N PRO A 9 -24.32 -45.54 36.89
CA PRO A 9 -23.55 -44.53 37.61
C PRO A 9 -24.00 -43.10 37.27
N GLY A 10 -24.32 -42.33 38.31
CA GLY A 10 -24.71 -40.93 38.20
C GLY A 10 -23.57 -40.04 37.71
N SER A 11 -23.76 -39.50 36.50
CA SER A 11 -23.08 -38.32 35.99
C SER A 11 -23.56 -37.07 36.75
N SER A 12 -22.69 -36.44 37.53
CA SER A 12 -22.92 -35.09 38.04
C SER A 12 -22.42 -34.08 37.00
N THR A 13 -23.25 -33.77 36.01
CA THR A 13 -23.11 -32.57 35.19
C THR A 13 -23.43 -31.36 36.06
N VAL A 14 -22.38 -30.69 36.51
CA VAL A 14 -22.45 -29.34 37.07
C VAL A 14 -22.87 -28.40 35.95
N ASP A 15 -24.13 -27.95 35.99
CA ASP A 15 -24.65 -26.86 35.17
C ASP A 15 -23.89 -25.58 35.48
N LYS A 16 -22.85 -25.29 34.67
CA LYS A 16 -22.36 -23.92 34.49
C LYS A 16 -23.35 -23.18 33.62
N VAL A 17 -24.28 -22.48 34.26
CA VAL A 17 -25.07 -21.43 33.64
C VAL A 17 -24.09 -20.39 33.08
N ALA A 18 -23.90 -20.40 31.76
CA ALA A 18 -23.11 -19.43 31.04
C ALA A 18 -23.77 -18.04 31.19
N ALA A 19 -23.03 -17.08 31.74
CA ALA A 19 -23.45 -15.69 31.70
C ALA A 19 -23.52 -15.22 30.23
N PRO A 20 -24.53 -14.44 29.84
CA PRO A 20 -24.65 -13.96 28.47
C PRO A 20 -23.53 -12.94 28.21
N GLY A 21 -22.54 -13.30 27.38
CA GLY A 21 -21.48 -12.39 26.96
C GLY A 21 -20.09 -13.00 26.69
N THR A 22 -19.88 -14.29 26.92
CA THR A 22 -18.59 -14.95 26.64
C THR A 22 -18.74 -16.00 25.56
N ASP A 23 -18.16 -15.76 24.39
CA ASP A 23 -17.89 -16.80 23.39
C ASP A 23 -16.97 -17.87 24.02
N ALA A 24 -17.12 -19.11 23.58
CA ALA A 24 -16.49 -20.32 24.16
C ALA A 24 -14.94 -20.34 24.13
N SER A 25 -14.28 -19.29 23.62
CA SER A 25 -12.82 -19.12 23.60
C SER A 25 -12.26 -18.27 24.74
N GLY A 26 -13.09 -17.61 25.57
CA GLY A 26 -12.61 -16.82 26.71
C GLY A 26 -11.81 -15.55 26.35
N GLU A 27 -11.69 -15.20 25.07
CA GLU A 27 -11.17 -13.89 24.66
C GLU A 27 -12.31 -12.86 24.71
N PRO A 28 -12.14 -11.74 25.42
CA PRO A 28 -13.19 -10.72 25.55
C PRO A 28 -13.54 -10.10 24.19
N ASP A 29 -14.78 -9.62 24.07
CA ASP A 29 -15.46 -8.94 22.94
C ASP A 29 -14.76 -7.63 22.42
N GLN A 30 -13.45 -7.49 22.66
CA GLN A 30 -12.60 -6.36 22.28
C GLN A 30 -12.44 -6.21 20.76
N ASP A 31 -12.52 -7.31 20.01
CA ASP A 31 -12.37 -7.30 18.55
C ASP A 31 -13.55 -6.63 17.83
N ARG A 32 -14.76 -6.63 18.41
CA ARG A 32 -15.95 -5.98 17.83
C ARG A 32 -15.88 -4.45 17.86
N PHE A 33 -15.33 -3.84 18.91
CA PHE A 33 -15.28 -2.38 19.06
C PHE A 33 -13.99 -1.74 18.50
N ALA A 34 -12.87 -2.48 18.45
CA ALA A 34 -11.62 -2.01 17.84
C ALA A 34 -11.71 -1.94 16.30
N ALA A 35 -12.41 -2.89 15.69
CA ALA A 35 -12.61 -3.03 14.24
C ALA A 35 -13.18 -1.78 13.52
N PRO A 36 -14.34 -1.21 13.94
CA PRO A 36 -14.98 -0.13 13.19
C PRO A 36 -14.16 1.16 13.18
N HIS A 37 -13.45 1.43 14.27
CA HIS A 37 -12.66 2.66 14.37
C HIS A 37 -11.37 2.59 13.55
N LEU A 38 -10.68 1.44 13.57
CA LEU A 38 -9.52 1.22 12.71
C LEU A 38 -9.94 1.32 11.23
N ALA A 39 -11.06 0.68 10.89
CA ALA A 39 -11.65 0.75 9.55
C ALA A 39 -11.99 2.19 9.15
N LEU A 40 -12.70 2.94 10.00
CA LEU A 40 -13.07 4.33 9.74
C LEU A 40 -11.85 5.23 9.59
N THR A 41 -10.86 5.09 10.46
CA THR A 41 -9.63 5.89 10.39
C THR A 41 -8.88 5.63 9.08
N LEU A 42 -8.70 4.37 8.71
CA LEU A 42 -8.03 4.01 7.47
C LEU A 42 -8.85 4.42 6.23
N LEU A 43 -10.18 4.33 6.30
CA LEU A 43 -11.07 4.80 5.23
C LEU A 43 -10.92 6.30 5.00
N LEU A 44 -10.98 7.11 6.08
CA LEU A 44 -10.76 8.55 5.98
C LEU A 44 -9.36 8.86 5.45
N LEU A 45 -8.34 8.13 5.90
CA LEU A 45 -6.98 8.31 5.41
C LEU A 45 -6.87 8.05 3.90
N VAL A 46 -7.45 6.94 3.43
CA VAL A 46 -7.46 6.57 2.01
C VAL A 46 -8.25 7.58 1.18
N ILE A 47 -9.45 7.98 1.61
CA ILE A 47 -10.27 9.00 0.93
C ILE A 47 -9.54 10.34 0.88
N GLY A 48 -8.82 10.70 1.94
CA GLY A 48 -8.05 11.95 2.03
C GLY A 48 -6.87 12.03 1.05
N VAL A 49 -6.28 10.88 0.67
CA VAL A 49 -5.15 10.83 -0.27
C VAL A 49 -5.57 10.59 -1.72
N VAL A 50 -6.69 9.90 -1.96
CA VAL A 50 -7.19 9.60 -3.31
C VAL A 50 -7.57 10.88 -4.07
N PRO A 51 -7.34 10.99 -5.40
CA PRO A 51 -7.75 12.16 -6.18
C PRO A 51 -9.26 12.41 -6.11
N TRP A 52 -9.65 13.68 -5.94
CA TRP A 52 -11.05 14.14 -5.97
C TRP A 52 -11.39 14.86 -7.28
N ARG A 53 -10.37 15.18 -8.09
CA ARG A 53 -10.48 15.87 -9.38
C ARG A 53 -9.50 15.22 -10.34
N ALA A 54 -9.92 15.03 -11.58
CA ALA A 54 -9.01 14.63 -12.65
C ALA A 54 -8.29 15.87 -13.21
N LYS A 55 -7.00 15.74 -13.52
CA LYS A 55 -6.20 16.71 -14.31
C LYS A 55 -6.03 18.12 -13.71
N ALA A 56 -6.37 18.36 -12.45
CA ALA A 56 -6.15 19.64 -11.77
C ALA A 56 -5.07 19.50 -10.69
N TYR A 57 -4.01 20.33 -10.76
CA TYR A 57 -2.92 20.35 -9.79
C TYR A 57 -3.05 21.59 -8.88
N PHE A 58 -2.52 21.48 -7.66
CA PHE A 58 -2.55 22.57 -6.70
C PHE A 58 -1.44 23.58 -6.98
N ASP A 59 -1.81 24.80 -7.31
CA ASP A 59 -0.88 25.88 -7.67
C ASP A 59 -0.62 26.88 -6.52
N GLY A 60 -1.01 26.54 -5.28
CA GLY A 60 -0.73 27.37 -4.09
C GLY A 60 -1.81 28.41 -3.72
N SER A 61 -2.92 28.48 -4.46
CA SER A 61 -4.09 29.29 -4.11
C SER A 61 -4.99 28.57 -3.09
N GLY A 62 -5.94 29.27 -2.46
CA GLY A 62 -6.88 28.68 -1.51
C GLY A 62 -7.88 27.70 -2.16
N ASP A 63 -7.45 26.50 -2.52
CA ASP A 63 -8.28 25.47 -3.13
C ASP A 63 -9.15 24.74 -2.07
N PRO A 64 -10.49 24.85 -2.14
CA PRO A 64 -11.40 24.19 -1.20
C PRO A 64 -11.17 22.68 -1.08
N VAL A 65 -10.75 22.00 -2.17
CA VAL A 65 -10.51 20.54 -2.15
C VAL A 65 -9.26 20.20 -1.33
N VAL A 66 -8.25 21.06 -1.36
CA VAL A 66 -7.04 20.86 -0.54
C VAL A 66 -7.36 20.99 0.94
N PHE A 67 -8.18 21.98 1.32
CA PHE A 67 -8.66 22.14 2.69
C PHE A 67 -9.55 20.98 3.14
N ALA A 68 -10.49 20.55 2.30
CA ALA A 68 -11.37 19.44 2.62
C ALA A 68 -10.60 18.13 2.82
N LYS A 69 -9.61 17.83 1.95
CA LYS A 69 -8.72 16.68 2.14
C LYS A 69 -7.91 16.76 3.43
N ALA A 70 -7.38 17.94 3.74
CA ALA A 70 -6.65 18.16 4.99
C ALA A 70 -7.55 17.94 6.21
N ALA A 71 -8.80 18.43 6.18
CA ALA A 71 -9.78 18.21 7.23
C ALA A 71 -10.13 16.73 7.41
N VAL A 72 -10.28 15.97 6.33
CA VAL A 72 -10.52 14.51 6.38
C VAL A 72 -9.35 13.77 7.03
N ILE A 73 -8.11 14.10 6.66
CA ILE A 73 -6.91 13.48 7.24
C ILE A 73 -6.74 13.89 8.72
N LEU A 74 -7.03 15.15 9.05
CA LEU A 74 -7.02 15.61 10.44
C LEU A 74 -8.08 14.91 11.28
N ALA A 75 -9.29 14.71 10.74
CA ALA A 75 -10.33 13.93 11.41
C ALA A 75 -9.89 12.48 11.65
N ALA A 76 -9.20 11.85 10.68
CA ALA A 76 -8.60 10.54 10.86
C ALA A 76 -7.60 10.54 12.03
N LEU A 77 -6.72 11.54 12.10
CA LEU A 77 -5.77 11.68 13.21
C LEU A 77 -6.47 11.90 14.56
N CYS A 78 -7.50 12.73 14.63
CA CYS A 78 -8.28 12.96 15.85
C CYS A 78 -8.96 11.67 16.34
N ILE A 79 -9.54 10.87 15.43
CA ILE A 79 -10.13 9.57 15.76
C ILE A 79 -9.05 8.58 16.21
N ALA A 80 -7.87 8.62 15.58
CA ALA A 80 -6.72 7.82 15.97
C ALA A 80 -6.16 8.20 17.34
N LEU A 81 -6.28 9.47 17.75
CA LEU A 81 -5.82 9.99 19.04
C LEU A 81 -6.84 9.80 20.17
N ALA A 82 -8.13 9.80 19.85
CA ALA A 82 -9.22 9.78 20.81
C ALA A 82 -8.97 8.76 21.95
N PRO A 83 -9.09 9.19 23.22
CA PRO A 83 -8.88 8.31 24.36
C PRO A 83 -9.92 7.19 24.32
N ARG A 84 -9.46 5.96 24.54
CA ARG A 84 -10.32 4.78 24.64
C ARG A 84 -10.06 4.02 25.93
N ASP A 85 -11.07 3.26 26.33
CA ASP A 85 -11.06 2.45 27.54
C ASP A 85 -9.74 1.73 27.76
N THR A 86 -9.31 1.85 29.02
CA THR A 86 -7.95 1.72 29.54
C THR A 86 -7.29 0.38 29.23
N ALA A 87 -8.06 -0.65 28.90
CA ALA A 87 -7.57 -2.00 28.61
C ALA A 87 -6.78 -2.09 27.28
N VAL A 88 -7.17 -1.36 26.24
CA VAL A 88 -6.47 -1.37 24.94
C VAL A 88 -5.20 -0.51 24.98
N GLN A 89 -5.15 0.50 25.85
CA GLN A 89 -3.99 1.39 25.98
C GLN A 89 -2.76 0.72 26.63
N LEU A 90 -2.96 -0.36 27.39
CA LEU A 90 -1.89 -1.03 28.14
C LEU A 90 -0.97 -1.87 27.24
N ARG A 91 -1.43 -2.32 26.07
CA ARG A 91 -0.61 -3.07 25.11
C ARG A 91 -0.17 -2.19 23.94
N ARG A 92 0.83 -1.33 24.19
CA ARG A 92 1.51 -0.61 23.10
C ARG A 92 2.43 -1.57 22.36
N HIS A 93 2.21 -1.72 21.06
CA HIS A 93 3.14 -2.47 20.21
C HIS A 93 4.34 -1.60 19.87
N PRO A 94 5.58 -2.12 19.98
CA PRO A 94 6.76 -1.38 19.55
C PRO A 94 6.69 -1.12 18.05
N VAL A 95 7.01 0.12 17.66
CA VAL A 95 7.08 0.56 16.27
C VAL A 95 8.50 1.04 16.00
N ALA A 96 9.08 0.61 14.90
CA ALA A 96 10.43 1.03 14.52
C ALA A 96 10.47 2.54 14.24
N ALA A 97 11.46 3.22 14.81
CA ALA A 97 11.65 4.65 14.59
C ALA A 97 12.17 4.97 13.18
N ALA A 98 12.87 4.02 12.54
CA ALA A 98 13.56 4.30 11.29
C ALA A 98 12.66 4.78 10.13
N PRO A 99 11.49 4.15 9.82
CA PRO A 99 10.60 4.69 8.78
C PRO A 99 10.12 6.12 9.07
N LEU A 100 9.92 6.47 10.36
CA LEU A 100 9.58 7.83 10.77
C LEU A 100 10.74 8.81 10.55
N LEU A 101 11.97 8.39 10.87
CA LEU A 101 13.18 9.19 10.66
C LEU A 101 13.44 9.44 9.16
N PHE A 102 13.29 8.42 8.30
CA PHE A 102 13.43 8.59 6.86
C PHE A 102 12.37 9.53 6.28
N ALA A 103 11.10 9.35 6.68
CA ALA A 103 10.03 10.25 6.27
C ALA A 103 10.28 11.68 6.73
N GLY A 104 10.66 11.87 8.00
CA GLY A 104 10.97 13.19 8.57
C GLY A 104 12.15 13.87 7.88
N LEU A 105 13.23 13.12 7.60
CA LEU A 105 14.40 13.63 6.89
C LEU A 105 14.05 14.04 5.45
N TYR A 106 13.26 13.23 4.74
CA TYR A 106 12.79 13.56 3.39
C TYR A 106 11.92 14.82 3.37
N LEU A 107 10.98 14.94 4.31
CA LEU A 107 10.14 16.14 4.44
C LEU A 107 10.96 17.38 4.80
N LEU A 108 11.96 17.24 5.67
CA LEU A 108 12.86 18.34 6.01
C LEU A 108 13.65 18.82 4.79
N ILE A 109 14.26 17.90 4.03
CA ILE A 109 15.04 18.24 2.84
C ILE A 109 14.16 18.95 1.79
N THR A 110 12.96 18.42 1.54
CA THR A 110 12.02 19.03 0.58
C THR A 110 11.53 20.41 1.02
N CYS A 111 11.27 20.63 2.30
CA CYS A 111 10.94 21.95 2.85
C CYS A 111 12.11 22.94 2.72
N LEU A 112 13.34 22.50 2.97
CA LEU A 112 14.54 23.33 2.78
C LEU A 112 14.75 23.71 1.31
N GLY A 113 14.56 22.75 0.39
CA GLY A 113 14.58 23.01 -1.05
C GLY A 113 13.53 24.04 -1.46
N ALA A 114 12.28 23.86 -1.00
CA ALA A 114 11.18 24.79 -1.26
C ALA A 114 11.43 26.20 -0.72
N PHE A 115 12.08 26.33 0.44
CA PHE A 115 12.48 27.62 1.00
C PHE A 115 13.42 28.36 0.05
N THR A 116 14.43 27.67 -0.49
CA THR A 116 15.37 28.26 -1.45
C THR A 116 14.73 28.58 -2.80
N ALA A 117 13.71 27.82 -3.22
CA ALA A 117 13.00 28.00 -4.48
C ALA A 117 11.80 28.97 -4.40
N GLY A 118 11.50 29.54 -3.22
CA GLY A 118 10.36 30.45 -3.02
C GLY A 118 8.98 29.78 -2.98
N GLY A 119 8.92 28.45 -2.90
CA GLY A 119 7.69 27.64 -2.95
C GLY A 119 7.25 27.07 -1.59
N ILE A 120 7.64 27.70 -0.48
CA ILE A 120 7.51 27.13 0.87
C ILE A 120 6.06 26.88 1.29
N VAL A 121 5.10 27.74 0.91
CA VAL A 121 3.69 27.60 1.31
C VAL A 121 3.08 26.35 0.67
N ALA A 122 3.21 26.21 -0.64
CA ALA A 122 2.65 25.07 -1.37
C ALA A 122 3.30 23.74 -0.92
N THR A 123 4.63 23.73 -0.77
CA THR A 123 5.35 22.55 -0.28
C THR A 123 5.01 22.23 1.16
N GLY A 124 4.88 23.24 2.02
CA GLY A 124 4.52 23.08 3.43
C GLY A 124 3.16 22.42 3.62
N VAL A 125 2.15 22.78 2.81
CA VAL A 125 0.83 22.14 2.84
C VAL A 125 0.91 20.65 2.47
N VAL A 126 1.67 20.31 1.44
CA VAL A 126 1.86 18.91 1.01
C VAL A 126 2.66 18.13 2.05
N ALA A 127 3.75 18.70 2.57
CA ALA A 127 4.58 18.09 3.60
C ALA A 127 3.79 17.85 4.89
N ALA A 128 2.98 18.82 5.33
CA ALA A 128 2.10 18.66 6.49
C ALA A 128 1.11 17.51 6.28
N ARG A 129 0.54 17.37 5.08
CA ARG A 129 -0.35 16.25 4.76
C ARG A 129 0.36 14.90 4.88
N VAL A 130 1.56 14.77 4.30
CA VAL A 130 2.36 13.54 4.40
C VAL A 130 2.70 13.25 5.86
N ALA A 131 3.08 14.26 6.64
CA ALA A 131 3.36 14.13 8.07
C ALA A 131 2.15 13.64 8.87
N LEU A 132 0.94 14.17 8.59
CA LEU A 132 -0.30 13.70 9.22
C LEU A 132 -0.59 12.23 8.87
N VAL A 133 -0.34 11.82 7.63
CA VAL A 133 -0.50 10.42 7.21
C VAL A 133 0.48 9.51 7.95
N VAL A 134 1.75 9.89 8.00
CA VAL A 134 2.81 9.19 8.74
C VAL A 134 2.44 9.06 10.23
N ALA A 135 2.09 10.17 10.88
CA ALA A 135 1.72 10.19 12.28
C ALA A 135 0.51 9.28 12.57
N THR A 136 -0.53 9.36 11.73
CA THR A 136 -1.73 8.52 11.87
C THR A 136 -1.39 7.04 11.75
N LEU A 137 -0.62 6.64 10.73
CA LEU A 137 -0.26 5.24 10.52
C LEU A 137 0.66 4.70 11.63
N THR A 138 1.62 5.50 12.10
CA THR A 138 2.48 5.13 13.24
C THR A 138 1.67 4.96 14.52
N LEU A 139 0.71 5.85 14.79
CA LEU A 139 -0.19 5.74 15.93
C LEU A 139 -1.05 4.46 15.83
N LEU A 140 -1.66 4.20 14.68
CA LEU A 140 -2.44 2.98 14.45
C LEU A 140 -1.59 1.72 14.61
N ALA A 141 -0.36 1.70 14.08
CA ALA A 141 0.56 0.58 14.22
C ALA A 141 0.98 0.35 15.68
N SER A 142 1.17 1.41 16.46
CA SER A 142 1.50 1.32 17.88
C SER A 142 0.32 0.84 18.73
N ARG A 143 -0.92 1.19 18.36
CA ARG A 143 -2.14 0.85 19.11
C ARG A 143 -2.71 -0.53 18.76
N TYR A 144 -2.73 -0.89 17.48
CA TYR A 144 -3.41 -2.11 17.00
C TYR A 144 -2.44 -3.18 16.48
N GLY A 145 -1.15 -2.86 16.36
CA GLY A 145 -0.17 -3.73 15.71
C GLY A 145 -0.26 -3.65 14.18
N ILE A 146 0.89 -3.73 13.53
CA ILE A 146 1.00 -3.50 12.09
C ILE A 146 0.23 -4.54 11.25
N GLU A 147 0.10 -5.76 11.74
CA GLU A 147 -0.60 -6.84 11.05
C GLU A 147 -2.10 -6.55 10.92
N ARG A 148 -2.72 -6.07 12.02
CA ARG A 148 -4.13 -5.65 12.02
C ARG A 148 -4.31 -4.42 11.13
N VAL A 149 -3.40 -3.45 11.20
CA VAL A 149 -3.44 -2.25 10.33
C VAL A 149 -3.39 -2.64 8.86
N ALA A 150 -2.49 -3.53 8.46
CA ALA A 150 -2.37 -3.97 7.07
C ALA A 150 -3.58 -4.79 6.60
N ALA A 151 -4.12 -5.67 7.44
CA ALA A 151 -5.33 -6.42 7.14
C ALA A 151 -6.56 -5.53 6.92
N TRP A 152 -6.72 -4.50 7.75
CA TRP A 152 -7.79 -3.53 7.56
C TRP A 152 -7.53 -2.57 6.40
N LEU A 153 -6.27 -2.20 6.14
CA LEU A 153 -5.91 -1.41 4.98
C LEU A 153 -6.32 -2.13 3.69
N TYR A 154 -6.01 -3.42 3.56
CA TYR A 154 -6.48 -4.25 2.43
C TYR A 154 -8.01 -4.16 2.24
N ARG A 155 -8.79 -4.32 3.32
CA ARG A 155 -10.27 -4.27 3.25
C ARG A 155 -10.78 -2.90 2.81
N VAL A 156 -10.18 -1.83 3.32
CA VAL A 156 -10.51 -0.45 2.94
C VAL A 156 -10.15 -0.19 1.47
N LEU A 157 -8.96 -0.58 1.03
CA LEU A 157 -8.54 -0.45 -0.37
C LEU A 157 -9.48 -1.24 -1.30
N LEU A 158 -9.85 -2.46 -0.92
CA LEU A 158 -10.79 -3.28 -1.68
C LEU A 158 -12.16 -2.60 -1.76
N ALA A 159 -12.68 -2.05 -0.66
CA ALA A 159 -13.94 -1.31 -0.67
C ALA A 159 -13.89 -0.10 -1.61
N VAL A 160 -12.80 0.68 -1.57
CA VAL A 160 -12.61 1.82 -2.48
C VAL A 160 -12.54 1.37 -3.93
N VAL A 161 -11.83 0.27 -4.24
CA VAL A 161 -11.78 -0.30 -5.59
C VAL A 161 -13.16 -0.71 -6.06
N VAL A 162 -13.91 -1.45 -5.25
CA VAL A 162 -15.25 -1.92 -5.61
C VAL A 162 -16.19 -0.74 -5.88
N VAL A 163 -16.25 0.24 -4.98
CA VAL A 163 -17.10 1.42 -5.15
C VAL A 163 -16.69 2.21 -6.39
N SER A 164 -15.38 2.44 -6.57
CA SER A 164 -14.83 3.16 -7.73
C SER A 164 -15.15 2.45 -9.05
N VAL A 165 -15.03 1.12 -9.10
CA VAL A 165 -15.27 0.32 -10.31
C VAL A 165 -16.76 0.26 -10.62
N VAL A 166 -17.61 -0.02 -9.62
CA VAL A 166 -19.08 -0.11 -9.80
C VAL A 166 -19.65 1.21 -10.31
N THR A 167 -19.24 2.32 -9.70
CA THR A 167 -19.65 3.67 -10.15
C THR A 167 -19.00 4.06 -11.47
N GLY A 168 -17.88 3.43 -11.84
CA GLY A 168 -17.12 3.67 -13.05
C GLY A 168 -17.48 2.77 -14.24
N LEU A 169 -18.36 1.77 -14.08
CA LEU A 169 -18.73 0.83 -15.16
C LEU A 169 -19.13 1.49 -16.49
N PRO A 170 -19.86 2.64 -16.52
CA PRO A 170 -20.19 3.32 -17.78
C PRO A 170 -18.96 3.72 -18.60
N SER A 171 -17.79 3.92 -17.95
CA SER A 171 -16.55 4.27 -18.65
C SER A 171 -16.04 3.17 -19.58
N LEU A 172 -16.46 1.91 -19.40
CA LEU A 172 -16.12 0.82 -20.31
C LEU A 172 -16.61 1.07 -21.74
N ALA A 173 -17.67 1.84 -21.92
CA ALA A 173 -18.13 2.27 -23.25
C ALA A 173 -17.09 3.13 -24.00
N SER A 174 -16.17 3.78 -23.26
CA SER A 174 -15.04 4.54 -23.82
C SER A 174 -13.78 3.68 -24.05
N GLY A 175 -13.87 2.36 -23.86
CA GLY A 175 -12.81 1.39 -24.15
C GLY A 175 -11.93 0.99 -22.95
N ARG A 176 -11.95 1.74 -21.83
CA ARG A 176 -11.15 1.42 -20.63
C ARG A 176 -11.91 1.73 -19.34
N LEU A 177 -11.74 0.88 -18.33
CA LEU A 177 -12.31 1.08 -17.01
C LEU A 177 -11.59 2.20 -16.27
N HIS A 178 -12.36 3.22 -15.90
CA HIS A 178 -11.98 4.33 -15.02
C HIS A 178 -12.87 4.33 -13.77
N GLY A 179 -12.42 5.01 -12.73
CA GLY A 179 -13.18 5.17 -11.50
C GLY A 179 -14.27 6.21 -11.64
N GLY A 180 -15.45 5.92 -11.11
CA GLY A 180 -16.51 6.92 -10.98
C GLY A 180 -16.30 7.77 -9.72
N LEU A 181 -16.58 7.18 -8.57
CA LEU A 181 -16.44 7.79 -7.24
C LEU A 181 -15.61 6.87 -6.34
N PRO A 182 -14.38 7.26 -5.96
CA PRO A 182 -13.61 8.42 -6.42
C PRO A 182 -13.20 8.33 -7.92
N PRO A 183 -12.91 9.47 -8.59
CA PRO A 183 -12.54 9.51 -10.01
C PRO A 183 -11.10 9.04 -10.24
N LEU A 184 -10.84 7.75 -9.99
CA LEU A 184 -9.53 7.13 -10.12
C LEU A 184 -9.18 6.91 -11.59
N HIS A 185 -7.94 7.21 -11.95
CA HIS A 185 -7.43 6.83 -13.27
C HIS A 185 -7.25 5.31 -13.36
N ALA A 186 -7.28 4.77 -14.60
CA ALA A 186 -7.14 3.33 -14.85
C ALA A 186 -5.90 2.72 -14.16
N ASN A 187 -4.77 3.43 -14.16
CA ASN A 187 -3.54 3.00 -13.51
C ASN A 187 -3.64 2.98 -11.97
N GLU A 188 -4.40 3.89 -11.36
CA GLU A 188 -4.61 3.92 -9.91
C GLU A 188 -5.50 2.76 -9.46
N ILE A 189 -6.57 2.48 -10.22
CA ILE A 189 -7.38 1.27 -10.00
C ILE A 189 -6.51 0.03 -10.11
N ALA A 190 -5.65 -0.03 -11.13
CA ALA A 190 -4.75 -1.16 -11.30
C ALA A 190 -3.79 -1.35 -10.12
N LEU A 191 -3.24 -0.26 -9.55
CA LEU A 191 -2.45 -0.37 -8.32
C LEU A 191 -3.29 -0.91 -7.16
N LEU A 192 -4.44 -0.32 -6.89
CA LEU A 192 -5.24 -0.68 -5.72
C LEU A 192 -5.74 -2.13 -5.82
N ALA A 193 -6.21 -2.52 -7.00
CA ALA A 193 -6.57 -3.91 -7.30
C ALA A 193 -5.35 -4.83 -7.18
N GLY A 194 -4.18 -4.40 -7.65
CA GLY A 194 -2.91 -5.13 -7.52
C GLY A 194 -2.48 -5.36 -6.07
N LEU A 195 -2.53 -4.33 -5.21
CA LEU A 195 -2.24 -4.43 -3.78
C LEU A 195 -3.21 -5.43 -3.09
N CYS A 196 -4.48 -5.39 -3.47
CA CYS A 196 -5.50 -6.32 -2.99
C CYS A 196 -5.27 -7.75 -3.49
N LEU A 197 -4.88 -7.91 -4.75
CA LEU A 197 -4.60 -9.20 -5.34
C LEU A 197 -3.36 -9.85 -4.70
N VAL A 198 -2.30 -9.06 -4.45
CA VAL A 198 -1.13 -9.51 -3.68
C VAL A 198 -1.53 -10.03 -2.29
N TRP A 199 -2.44 -9.34 -1.60
CA TRP A 199 -2.92 -9.79 -0.29
C TRP A 199 -3.61 -11.16 -0.37
N ILE A 200 -4.51 -11.35 -1.33
CA ILE A 200 -5.20 -12.64 -1.53
C ILE A 200 -4.21 -13.72 -1.98
N TRP A 201 -3.30 -13.38 -2.90
CA TRP A 201 -2.28 -14.28 -3.42
C TRP A 201 -1.36 -14.82 -2.34
N ALA A 202 -0.99 -13.97 -1.37
CA ALA A 202 -0.18 -14.40 -0.22
C ALA A 202 -0.85 -15.54 0.55
N ARG A 203 -2.19 -15.59 0.63
CA ARG A 203 -2.91 -16.67 1.29
C ARG A 203 -2.81 -17.98 0.53
N PHE A 204 -2.88 -17.94 -0.80
CA PHE A 204 -2.66 -19.12 -1.65
C PHE A 204 -1.23 -19.64 -1.52
N VAL A 205 -0.22 -18.76 -1.55
CA VAL A 205 1.19 -19.14 -1.36
C VAL A 205 1.44 -19.78 0.01
N ARG A 206 0.71 -19.37 1.06
CA ARG A 206 0.79 -19.97 2.41
C ARG A 206 -0.04 -21.24 2.57
N GLY A 207 -0.83 -21.66 1.58
CA GLY A 207 -1.72 -22.82 1.67
C GLY A 207 -2.93 -22.62 2.60
N GLU A 208 -3.30 -21.36 2.91
CA GLU A 208 -4.52 -21.02 3.67
C GLU A 208 -5.76 -21.06 2.76
N GLU A 209 -5.94 -22.16 2.04
CA GLU A 209 -6.90 -22.24 0.94
C GLU A 209 -8.33 -22.27 1.43
N LEU A 210 -9.02 -21.14 1.22
CA LEU A 210 -10.46 -21.07 1.31
C LEU A 210 -11.01 -20.88 -0.10
N ALA A 211 -11.88 -21.80 -0.55
CA ALA A 211 -12.56 -21.71 -1.85
C ALA A 211 -13.27 -20.35 -2.08
N ARG A 212 -13.58 -19.63 -1.00
CA ARG A 212 -14.16 -18.29 -1.01
C ARG A 212 -13.24 -17.22 -1.61
N HIS A 213 -11.94 -17.45 -1.73
CA HIS A 213 -10.97 -16.45 -2.20
C HIS A 213 -10.74 -16.46 -3.72
N TYR A 214 -11.04 -17.55 -4.43
CA TYR A 214 -10.96 -17.61 -5.89
C TYR A 214 -11.83 -16.58 -6.61
N PRO A 215 -13.14 -16.43 -6.31
CA PRO A 215 -13.96 -15.46 -7.02
C PRO A 215 -13.46 -14.03 -6.80
N SER A 216 -12.97 -13.71 -5.60
CA SER A 216 -12.39 -12.39 -5.32
C SER A 216 -11.10 -12.14 -6.11
N ALA A 217 -10.20 -13.13 -6.19
CA ALA A 217 -8.98 -13.03 -7.00
C ALA A 217 -9.30 -12.88 -8.49
N ALA A 218 -10.23 -13.68 -9.01
CA ALA A 218 -10.67 -13.62 -10.39
C ALA A 218 -11.33 -12.26 -10.72
N ALA A 219 -12.16 -11.73 -9.82
CA ALA A 219 -12.76 -10.41 -9.99
C ALA A 219 -11.70 -9.28 -10.02
N LEU A 220 -10.72 -9.32 -9.12
CA LEU A 220 -9.62 -8.33 -9.11
C LEU A 220 -8.75 -8.41 -10.36
N LEU A 221 -8.50 -9.62 -10.86
CA LEU A 221 -7.78 -9.83 -12.11
C LEU A 221 -8.58 -9.34 -13.32
N GLY A 222 -9.90 -9.58 -13.33
CA GLY A 222 -10.81 -9.02 -14.32
C GLY A 222 -10.79 -7.49 -14.32
N ILE A 223 -10.84 -6.86 -13.13
CA ILE A 223 -10.70 -5.41 -12.98
C ILE A 223 -9.37 -4.93 -13.58
N LEU A 224 -8.26 -5.59 -13.24
CA LEU A 224 -6.93 -5.26 -13.78
C LEU A 224 -6.91 -5.28 -15.31
N LEU A 225 -7.45 -6.32 -15.92
CA LEU A 225 -7.53 -6.46 -17.39
C LEU A 225 -8.42 -5.36 -18.00
N LEU A 226 -9.57 -5.09 -17.40
CA LEU A 226 -10.52 -4.07 -17.86
C LEU A 226 -9.98 -2.63 -17.75
N THR A 227 -9.00 -2.37 -16.87
CA THR A 227 -8.32 -1.06 -16.82
C THR A 227 -7.47 -0.80 -18.07
N GLY A 228 -7.07 -1.84 -18.81
CA GLY A 228 -6.12 -1.74 -19.92
C GLY A 228 -4.74 -1.19 -19.51
N SER A 229 -4.38 -1.23 -18.21
CA SER A 229 -3.09 -0.75 -17.72
C SER A 229 -2.01 -1.81 -17.92
N ARG A 230 -1.32 -1.77 -19.07
CA ARG A 230 -0.20 -2.69 -19.39
C ARG A 230 0.88 -2.64 -18.30
N THR A 231 1.27 -1.44 -17.86
CA THR A 231 2.28 -1.23 -16.82
C THR A 231 1.84 -1.75 -15.45
N GLY A 232 0.59 -1.50 -15.05
CA GLY A 232 0.03 -2.01 -13.80
C GLY A 232 -0.04 -3.53 -13.78
N LEU A 233 -0.42 -4.14 -14.89
CA LEU A 233 -0.51 -5.58 -15.02
C LEU A 233 0.86 -6.26 -14.98
N ILE A 234 1.88 -5.72 -15.68
CA ILE A 234 3.27 -6.20 -15.59
C ILE A 234 3.78 -6.12 -14.15
N ALA A 235 3.54 -4.99 -13.46
CA ALA A 235 3.97 -4.79 -12.08
C ALA A 235 3.34 -5.81 -11.13
N VAL A 236 2.04 -6.10 -11.31
CA VAL A 236 1.33 -7.14 -10.55
C VAL A 236 1.90 -8.51 -10.85
N VAL A 237 2.02 -8.92 -12.11
CA VAL A 237 2.57 -10.24 -12.48
C VAL A 237 3.96 -10.43 -11.88
N LEU A 238 4.85 -9.44 -12.01
CA LEU A 238 6.19 -9.55 -11.44
C LEU A 238 6.15 -9.70 -9.91
N ALA A 239 5.29 -8.95 -9.22
CA ALA A 239 5.10 -9.10 -7.78
C ALA A 239 4.60 -10.50 -7.40
N LEU A 240 3.62 -11.04 -8.12
CA LEU A 240 3.09 -12.39 -7.89
C LEU A 240 4.16 -13.46 -8.12
N VAL A 241 5.00 -13.30 -9.15
CA VAL A 241 6.15 -14.19 -9.45
C VAL A 241 7.19 -14.12 -8.34
N VAL A 242 7.56 -12.92 -7.87
CA VAL A 242 8.51 -12.77 -6.76
C VAL A 242 7.97 -13.43 -5.50
N MET A 243 6.67 -13.38 -5.23
CA MET A 243 6.06 -14.06 -4.08
C MET A 243 6.21 -15.58 -4.13
N LEU A 244 6.35 -16.20 -5.32
CA LEU A 244 6.61 -17.63 -5.45
C LEU A 244 7.98 -18.05 -4.88
N THR A 245 8.93 -17.13 -4.74
CA THR A 245 10.20 -17.41 -4.04
C THR A 245 10.00 -17.74 -2.55
N ARG A 246 8.81 -17.44 -2.01
CA ARG A 246 8.40 -17.74 -0.63
C ARG A 246 7.43 -18.92 -0.54
N LEU A 247 7.26 -19.67 -1.64
CA LEU A 247 6.40 -20.85 -1.65
C LEU A 247 7.03 -21.94 -0.77
N THR A 248 6.41 -22.18 0.39
CA THR A 248 6.89 -23.22 1.33
C THR A 248 6.27 -24.59 1.05
N ARG A 249 5.13 -24.64 0.36
CA ARG A 249 4.43 -25.88 -0.02
C ARG A 249 3.75 -25.71 -1.37
N LEU A 250 3.94 -26.69 -2.26
CA LEU A 250 3.28 -26.72 -3.56
C LEU A 250 1.88 -27.29 -3.38
N SER A 251 0.89 -26.41 -3.20
CA SER A 251 -0.50 -26.82 -3.22
C SER A 251 -1.01 -26.94 -4.65
N TYR A 252 -1.95 -27.87 -4.89
CA TYR A 252 -2.58 -28.03 -6.20
C TYR A 252 -3.23 -26.75 -6.71
N SER A 253 -3.66 -25.87 -5.80
CA SER A 253 -4.24 -24.59 -6.16
C SER A 253 -3.20 -23.55 -6.55
N ALA A 254 -2.05 -23.51 -5.88
CA ALA A 254 -0.93 -22.67 -6.32
C ALA A 254 -0.46 -23.09 -7.71
N LEU A 255 -0.43 -24.41 -7.97
CA LEU A 255 -0.16 -24.96 -9.30
C LEU A 255 -1.25 -24.56 -10.31
N GLY A 256 -2.52 -24.71 -9.95
CA GLY A 256 -3.66 -24.36 -10.81
C GLY A 256 -3.68 -22.89 -11.20
N VAL A 257 -3.44 -21.97 -10.25
CA VAL A 257 -3.37 -20.55 -10.58
C VAL A 257 -2.06 -20.19 -11.30
N GLY A 258 -0.94 -20.85 -10.98
CA GLY A 258 0.30 -20.71 -11.75
C GLY A 258 0.11 -21.08 -13.23
N LEU A 259 -0.59 -22.19 -13.49
CA LEU A 259 -0.98 -22.60 -14.84
C LEU A 259 -1.95 -21.62 -15.50
N ALA A 260 -2.93 -21.09 -14.75
CA ALA A 260 -3.85 -20.07 -15.25
C ALA A 260 -3.18 -18.70 -15.52
N ALA A 261 -2.05 -18.41 -14.87
CA ALA A 261 -1.26 -17.22 -15.14
C ALA A 261 -0.52 -17.32 -16.49
N ILE A 262 -0.21 -18.53 -16.99
CA ILE A 262 0.47 -18.73 -18.28
C ILE A 262 -0.26 -18.03 -19.43
N PRO A 263 -1.55 -18.29 -19.71
CA PRO A 263 -2.24 -17.61 -20.81
C PRO A 263 -2.33 -16.09 -20.62
N ILE A 264 -2.36 -15.58 -19.39
CA ILE A 264 -2.35 -14.14 -19.11
C ILE A 264 -0.97 -13.54 -19.42
N VAL A 265 0.10 -14.21 -19.00
CA VAL A 265 1.48 -13.82 -19.32
C VAL A 265 1.73 -13.93 -20.82
N THR A 266 1.25 -14.99 -21.48
CA THR A 266 1.32 -15.16 -22.92
C THR A 266 0.54 -14.06 -23.65
N TYR A 267 -0.69 -13.76 -23.23
CA TYR A 267 -1.46 -12.65 -23.76
C TYR A 267 -0.71 -11.33 -23.60
N LEU A 268 -0.12 -11.07 -22.43
CA LEU A 268 0.69 -9.87 -22.20
C LEU A 268 1.89 -9.81 -23.13
N LEU A 269 2.66 -10.89 -23.26
CA LEU A 269 3.82 -10.94 -24.14
C LEU A 269 3.46 -10.75 -25.61
N LEU A 270 2.30 -11.28 -26.04
CA LEU A 270 1.82 -11.18 -27.42
C LEU A 270 1.07 -9.88 -27.72
N SER A 271 0.47 -9.24 -26.71
CA SER A 271 -0.24 -7.95 -26.83
C SER A 271 0.63 -6.74 -26.50
N THR A 272 1.87 -6.97 -26.03
CA THR A 272 2.88 -5.92 -25.91
C THR A 272 3.50 -5.75 -27.29
N ASP A 273 3.33 -4.57 -27.87
CA ASP A 273 3.90 -4.19 -29.17
C ASP A 273 5.44 -4.18 -29.16
N ALA A 274 6.12 -4.69 -28.13
CA ALA A 274 7.57 -4.91 -28.10
C ALA A 274 8.02 -5.99 -29.10
N ALA A 275 7.20 -7.01 -29.34
CA ALA A 275 7.46 -7.98 -30.41
C ALA A 275 7.20 -7.35 -31.78
N GLU A 276 6.13 -6.56 -31.91
CA GLU A 276 5.76 -5.90 -33.16
C GLU A 276 6.66 -4.70 -33.48
N SER A 277 7.22 -3.97 -32.51
CA SER A 277 8.14 -2.84 -32.70
C SER A 277 9.55 -3.29 -33.10
N THR A 278 9.90 -4.55 -32.83
CA THR A 278 11.18 -5.14 -33.22
C THR A 278 11.09 -5.85 -34.58
N LEU A 279 9.89 -6.30 -34.97
CA LEU A 279 9.62 -6.99 -36.25
C LEU A 279 9.00 -6.09 -37.34
N SER A 280 8.25 -5.05 -36.96
CA SER A 280 7.67 -4.06 -37.87
C SER A 280 8.41 -2.73 -37.73
N ARG A 281 9.19 -2.40 -38.76
CA ARG A 281 9.67 -1.04 -38.97
C ARG A 281 8.46 -0.14 -39.22
N GLY A 282 8.01 0.62 -38.21
CA GLY A 282 7.20 1.82 -38.43
C GLY A 282 5.86 1.96 -37.69
N GLY A 283 5.77 1.66 -36.39
CA GLY A 283 4.63 2.04 -35.54
C GLY A 283 4.98 3.20 -34.59
N SER A 284 4.38 4.39 -34.77
CA SER A 284 4.84 5.67 -34.21
C SER A 284 4.21 6.11 -32.88
N GLU A 285 3.22 5.40 -32.33
CA GLU A 285 2.52 5.87 -31.12
C GLU A 285 3.17 5.45 -29.80
N GLU A 286 3.68 4.22 -29.68
CA GLU A 286 4.29 3.74 -28.43
C GLU A 286 5.73 4.24 -28.23
N VAL A 287 6.51 4.36 -29.31
CA VAL A 287 7.85 4.99 -29.31
C VAL A 287 7.76 6.44 -28.82
N GLY A 288 6.63 7.13 -29.07
CA GLY A 288 6.38 8.49 -28.59
C GLY A 288 6.31 8.58 -27.07
N THR A 289 5.69 7.62 -26.36
CA THR A 289 5.46 7.73 -24.91
C THR A 289 6.72 7.44 -24.08
N LEU A 290 7.50 6.42 -24.45
CA LEU A 290 8.80 6.15 -23.82
C LEU A 290 9.80 7.25 -24.16
N SER A 291 9.88 7.66 -25.43
CA SER A 291 10.73 8.79 -25.85
C SER A 291 10.38 10.08 -25.08
N ASN A 292 9.09 10.42 -24.95
CA ASN A 292 8.65 11.58 -24.17
C ASN A 292 9.03 11.48 -22.70
N ARG A 293 9.04 10.28 -22.10
CA ARG A 293 9.51 10.07 -20.72
C ARG A 293 11.02 10.26 -20.61
N THR A 294 11.80 9.71 -21.54
CA THR A 294 13.26 9.88 -21.53
C THR A 294 13.67 11.34 -21.75
N ILE A 295 12.94 12.08 -22.58
CA ILE A 295 13.14 13.53 -22.76
C ILE A 295 12.86 14.27 -21.44
N ALA A 296 11.74 13.97 -20.76
CA ALA A 296 11.43 14.55 -19.45
C ALA A 296 12.48 14.21 -18.40
N TRP A 297 12.98 12.97 -18.38
CA TRP A 297 13.98 12.53 -17.43
C TRP A 297 15.33 13.20 -17.69
N SER A 298 15.72 13.32 -18.96
CA SER A 298 16.90 14.08 -19.35
C SER A 298 16.78 15.55 -18.96
N ALA A 299 15.62 16.17 -19.18
CA ALA A 299 15.36 17.55 -18.77
C ALA A 299 15.36 17.69 -17.24
N ALA A 300 14.88 16.71 -16.49
CA ALA A 300 14.92 16.71 -15.03
C ALA A 300 16.35 16.65 -14.48
N ILE A 301 17.22 15.87 -15.11
CA ILE A 301 18.63 15.70 -14.70
C ILE A 301 19.47 16.91 -15.09
N HIS A 302 19.28 17.44 -16.31
CA HIS A 302 20.12 18.52 -16.85
C HIS A 302 19.54 19.93 -16.64
N GLY A 303 18.25 20.04 -16.30
CA GLY A 303 17.56 21.33 -16.14
C GLY A 303 17.83 22.02 -14.79
N VAL A 304 18.69 21.45 -13.95
CA VAL A 304 19.01 22.02 -12.64
C VAL A 304 20.17 23.02 -12.77
N ASN A 305 19.83 24.31 -12.82
CA ASN A 305 20.80 25.37 -13.09
C ASN A 305 21.52 25.89 -11.84
N SER A 306 21.12 25.49 -10.62
CA SER A 306 21.73 25.94 -9.37
C SER A 306 22.14 24.77 -8.47
N TRP A 307 23.31 24.89 -7.85
CA TRP A 307 23.86 23.83 -6.98
C TRP A 307 22.95 23.53 -5.78
N HIS A 308 22.30 24.55 -5.22
CA HIS A 308 21.32 24.39 -4.14
C HIS A 308 20.12 23.55 -4.58
N SER A 309 19.57 23.84 -5.76
CA SER A 309 18.45 23.07 -6.33
C SER A 309 18.87 21.64 -6.68
N ALA A 310 20.14 21.40 -7.03
CA ALA A 310 20.66 20.05 -7.26
C ALA A 310 20.72 19.24 -5.97
N LEU A 311 21.10 19.86 -4.85
CA LEU A 311 21.25 19.15 -3.58
C LEU A 311 19.93 18.98 -2.83
N LEU A 312 19.09 20.01 -2.77
CA LEU A 312 17.88 20.07 -1.94
C LEU A 312 16.57 20.01 -2.72
N GLY A 313 16.62 20.17 -4.05
CA GLY A 313 15.43 20.18 -4.91
C GLY A 313 14.61 21.45 -4.80
N SER A 314 13.45 21.44 -5.45
CA SER A 314 12.54 22.59 -5.56
C SER A 314 11.31 22.51 -4.65
N GLY A 315 11.14 21.41 -3.90
CA GLY A 315 10.01 21.16 -3.01
C GLY A 315 8.95 20.21 -3.58
N LEU A 316 8.13 19.61 -2.70
CA LEU A 316 7.11 18.60 -3.05
C LEU A 316 6.00 19.12 -3.98
N ALA A 317 5.76 20.44 -4.00
CA ALA A 317 4.77 21.06 -4.87
C ALA A 317 5.17 21.07 -6.35
N THR A 318 6.46 20.85 -6.67
CA THR A 318 6.95 20.82 -8.05
C THR A 318 6.52 19.54 -8.75
N LYS A 319 5.45 19.61 -9.56
CA LYS A 319 4.92 18.49 -10.35
C LYS A 319 5.18 18.60 -11.85
N LYS A 320 5.61 19.77 -12.33
CA LYS A 320 5.89 20.05 -13.73
C LYS A 320 7.31 20.60 -13.88
N ILE A 321 7.99 20.19 -14.93
CA ILE A 321 9.31 20.68 -15.31
C ILE A 321 9.28 21.31 -16.70
N PRO A 322 10.11 22.33 -16.97
CA PRO A 322 10.30 22.82 -18.32
C PRO A 322 11.01 21.77 -19.16
N VAL A 323 10.55 21.55 -20.40
CA VAL A 323 11.15 20.59 -21.32
C VAL A 323 11.34 21.28 -22.68
N PRO A 324 12.49 21.09 -23.36
CA PRO A 324 12.70 21.59 -24.72
C PRO A 324 11.94 20.69 -25.73
N GLY A 325 10.61 20.72 -25.67
CA GLY A 325 9.76 20.04 -26.65
C GLY A 325 9.51 20.94 -27.86
N GLN A 326 9.39 20.34 -29.05
CA GLN A 326 9.08 21.09 -30.27
C GLN A 326 7.69 21.74 -30.24
N TRP A 327 6.75 21.18 -29.47
CA TRP A 327 5.34 21.60 -29.42
C TRP A 327 4.79 21.81 -28.00
N TRP A 328 5.59 21.60 -26.95
CA TRP A 328 5.23 21.85 -25.55
C TRP A 328 6.45 22.26 -24.74
N ASN A 329 6.23 23.14 -23.76
CA ASN A 329 7.32 23.73 -22.97
C ASN A 329 7.38 23.20 -21.54
N THR A 330 6.39 22.40 -21.11
CA THR A 330 6.32 21.83 -19.76
C THR A 330 5.80 20.39 -19.80
N GLN A 331 6.33 19.53 -18.94
CA GLN A 331 5.89 18.14 -18.80
C GLN A 331 5.67 17.77 -17.34
N ILE A 332 4.67 16.92 -17.10
CA ILE A 332 4.35 16.38 -15.78
C ILE A 332 5.36 15.27 -15.45
N LEU A 333 5.80 15.21 -14.19
CA LEU A 333 6.69 14.17 -13.72
C LEU A 333 5.91 12.86 -13.52
N ASP A 334 6.16 11.90 -14.40
CA ASP A 334 5.45 10.62 -14.46
C ASP A 334 6.21 9.47 -13.76
N SER A 335 7.33 9.75 -13.09
CA SER A 335 8.12 8.75 -12.35
C SER A 335 8.34 9.22 -10.92
N SER A 336 8.14 8.33 -9.93
CA SER A 336 8.31 8.65 -8.52
C SER A 336 9.77 8.97 -8.17
N TRP A 337 10.71 8.30 -8.83
CA TRP A 337 12.15 8.49 -8.63
C TRP A 337 12.65 9.80 -9.21
N VAL A 338 12.23 10.12 -10.43
CA VAL A 338 12.55 11.41 -11.06
C VAL A 338 11.86 12.55 -10.32
N SER A 339 10.62 12.33 -9.85
CA SER A 339 9.93 13.29 -8.98
C SER A 339 10.70 13.54 -7.69
N ALA A 340 11.21 12.49 -7.03
CA ALA A 340 11.99 12.65 -5.81
C ALA A 340 13.29 13.43 -6.05
N LEU A 341 13.97 13.21 -7.18
CA LEU A 341 15.16 13.96 -7.56
C LEU A 341 14.86 15.45 -7.78
N VAL A 342 13.79 15.79 -8.49
CA VAL A 342 13.42 17.19 -8.74
C VAL A 342 12.89 17.88 -7.47
N GLN A 343 12.09 17.17 -6.67
CA GLN A 343 11.43 17.74 -5.49
C GLN A 343 12.36 17.86 -4.29
N ALA A 344 13.32 16.95 -4.15
CA ALA A 344 14.14 16.81 -2.95
C ALA A 344 15.65 16.80 -3.21
N GLY A 345 16.07 16.95 -4.47
CA GLY A 345 17.46 16.94 -4.88
C GLY A 345 18.13 15.58 -4.65
N ILE A 346 19.46 15.57 -4.75
CA ILE A 346 20.27 14.36 -4.55
C ILE A 346 20.13 13.83 -3.12
N PHE A 347 20.08 14.69 -2.10
CA PHE A 347 19.99 14.24 -0.71
C PHE A 347 18.64 13.60 -0.39
N GLY A 348 17.54 14.20 -0.84
CA GLY A 348 16.22 13.63 -0.63
C GLY A 348 16.01 12.37 -1.46
N PHE A 349 16.50 12.35 -2.70
CA PHE A 349 16.51 11.15 -3.55
C PHE A 349 17.28 10.00 -2.88
N ALA A 350 18.50 10.24 -2.40
CA ALA A 350 19.30 9.24 -1.69
C ALA A 350 18.58 8.73 -0.44
N THR A 351 17.94 9.63 0.32
CA THR A 351 17.17 9.28 1.52
C THR A 351 16.05 8.29 1.20
N VAL A 352 15.20 8.59 0.20
CA VAL A 352 14.09 7.70 -0.15
C VAL A 352 14.55 6.43 -0.87
N LEU A 353 15.65 6.49 -1.62
CA LEU A 353 16.26 5.31 -2.25
C LEU A 353 16.78 4.33 -1.19
N ILE A 354 17.55 4.82 -0.22
CA ILE A 354 18.04 4.01 0.91
C ILE A 354 16.85 3.45 1.68
N TRP A 355 15.86 4.29 2.01
CA TRP A 355 14.68 3.85 2.75
C TRP A 355 13.93 2.73 2.02
N PHE A 356 13.73 2.88 0.72
CA PHE A 356 13.04 1.88 -0.11
C PHE A 356 13.84 0.59 -0.23
N VAL A 357 15.13 0.67 -0.55
CA VAL A 357 16.02 -0.50 -0.71
C VAL A 357 16.13 -1.27 0.60
N VAL A 358 16.38 -0.58 1.72
CA VAL A 358 16.49 -1.26 3.01
C VAL A 358 15.15 -1.89 3.41
N THR A 359 14.02 -1.24 3.12
CA THR A 359 12.69 -1.83 3.34
C THR A 359 12.46 -3.06 2.47
N LEU A 360 12.85 -3.03 1.19
CA LEU A 360 12.75 -4.16 0.27
C LEU A 360 13.62 -5.34 0.74
N VAL A 361 14.86 -5.07 1.15
CA VAL A 361 15.77 -6.06 1.73
C VAL A 361 15.19 -6.62 3.04
N ALA A 362 14.65 -5.78 3.91
CA ALA A 362 13.98 -6.22 5.11
C ALA A 362 12.75 -7.11 4.79
N ALA A 363 11.98 -6.82 3.74
CA ALA A 363 10.89 -7.66 3.27
C ALA A 363 11.38 -9.03 2.74
N LEU A 364 12.52 -9.05 2.05
CA LEU A 364 13.19 -10.28 1.58
C LEU A 364 13.72 -11.15 2.72
N TRP A 365 14.04 -10.57 3.87
CA TRP A 365 14.53 -11.33 5.03
C TRP A 365 13.48 -11.54 6.12
N HIS A 366 12.33 -10.88 6.03
CA HIS A 366 11.24 -11.06 6.99
C HIS A 366 10.76 -12.51 6.99
N ARG A 367 10.53 -13.07 8.18
CA ARG A 367 10.04 -14.45 8.41
C ARG A 367 8.69 -14.51 9.14
N GLY A 368 8.08 -13.37 9.41
CA GLY A 368 6.78 -13.28 10.07
C GLY A 368 5.61 -13.70 9.16
N PRO A 369 4.38 -13.76 9.70
CA PRO A 369 3.19 -14.26 9.00
C PRO A 369 2.88 -13.47 7.72
N LEU A 370 3.23 -12.18 7.68
CA LEU A 370 2.99 -11.30 6.54
C LEU A 370 4.19 -11.16 5.59
N ALA A 371 5.24 -11.98 5.71
CA ALA A 371 6.44 -11.90 4.86
C ALA A 371 6.12 -11.89 3.35
N THR A 372 5.22 -12.77 2.91
CA THR A 372 4.81 -12.86 1.50
C THR A 372 4.06 -11.62 1.03
N VAL A 373 3.27 -10.99 1.90
CA VAL A 373 2.56 -9.74 1.59
C VAL A 373 3.55 -8.59 1.44
N TRP A 374 4.52 -8.47 2.36
CA TRP A 374 5.52 -7.40 2.32
C TRP A 374 6.36 -7.44 1.07
N ILE A 375 6.87 -8.62 0.69
CA ILE A 375 7.65 -8.72 -0.54
C ILE A 375 6.80 -8.42 -1.76
N GLY A 376 5.54 -8.91 -1.82
CA GLY A 376 4.63 -8.63 -2.92
C GLY A 376 4.31 -7.14 -3.06
N TRP A 377 3.96 -6.45 -1.97
CA TRP A 377 3.70 -5.00 -2.01
C TRP A 377 4.96 -4.22 -2.39
N MET A 378 6.12 -4.55 -1.83
CA MET A 378 7.36 -3.86 -2.15
C MET A 378 7.80 -4.08 -3.61
N SER A 379 7.65 -5.29 -4.16
CA SER A 379 7.93 -5.57 -5.57
C SER A 379 6.97 -4.83 -6.51
N LEU A 380 5.67 -4.82 -6.20
CA LEU A 380 4.67 -4.06 -6.96
C LEU A 380 5.01 -2.57 -6.98
N LEU A 381 5.30 -2.00 -5.81
CA LEU A 381 5.63 -0.58 -5.65
C LEU A 381 6.97 -0.22 -6.28
N ALA A 382 7.94 -1.14 -6.34
CA ALA A 382 9.23 -0.92 -7.01
C ALA A 382 9.04 -0.68 -8.51
N VAL A 383 8.32 -1.58 -9.18
CA VAL A 383 8.04 -1.47 -10.62
C VAL A 383 7.18 -0.24 -10.90
N ARG A 384 6.12 -0.03 -10.10
CA ARG A 384 5.25 1.13 -10.28
C ARG A 384 5.98 2.44 -10.04
N GLY A 385 6.86 2.54 -9.04
CA GLY A 385 7.60 3.76 -8.74
C GLY A 385 8.48 4.23 -9.89
N VAL A 386 8.97 3.32 -10.73
CA VAL A 386 9.68 3.64 -11.98
C VAL A 386 8.73 4.19 -13.03
N LEU A 387 7.57 3.54 -13.20
CA LEU A 387 6.65 3.79 -14.31
C LEU A 387 5.60 4.88 -14.05
N GLU A 388 5.37 5.22 -12.78
CA GLU A 388 4.35 6.16 -12.31
C GLU A 388 4.87 7.00 -11.13
N SER A 389 4.28 8.19 -10.96
CA SER A 389 4.58 9.11 -9.87
C SER A 389 3.70 8.86 -8.64
N GLY A 390 4.10 9.46 -7.51
CA GLY A 390 3.31 9.49 -6.28
C GLY A 390 3.73 8.53 -5.16
N LEU A 391 4.78 7.71 -5.33
CA LEU A 391 5.23 6.79 -4.27
C LEU A 391 5.62 7.50 -2.95
N PHE A 392 6.15 8.72 -3.04
CA PHE A 392 6.63 9.51 -1.89
C PHE A 392 5.80 10.79 -1.63
N ASP A 393 4.59 10.84 -2.18
CA ASP A 393 3.62 11.92 -1.93
C ASP A 393 2.44 11.37 -1.10
N ALA A 394 1.52 12.20 -0.65
CA ALA A 394 0.32 11.80 0.09
C ALA A 394 -0.67 11.05 -0.83
N THR A 395 -0.33 9.80 -1.18
CA THR A 395 -1.05 8.89 -2.08
C THR A 395 -1.29 7.53 -1.41
N THR A 396 -2.11 6.70 -2.04
CA THR A 396 -2.32 5.31 -1.61
C THR A 396 -1.07 4.45 -1.74
N SER A 397 -0.21 4.70 -2.74
CA SER A 397 1.11 4.05 -2.88
C SER A 397 1.98 4.31 -1.66
N PHE A 398 2.02 5.55 -1.17
CA PHE A 398 2.78 5.92 0.01
C PHE A 398 2.22 5.28 1.28
N ILE A 399 0.89 5.23 1.45
CA ILE A 399 0.28 4.50 2.58
C ILE A 399 0.72 3.04 2.58
N ALA A 400 0.63 2.34 1.44
CA ALA A 400 1.03 0.95 1.32
C ALA A 400 2.53 0.76 1.58
N PHE A 401 3.37 1.62 1.02
CA PHE A 401 4.82 1.63 1.25
C PHE A 401 5.15 1.85 2.74
N PHE A 402 4.54 2.84 3.37
CA PHE A 402 4.80 3.19 4.76
C PHE A 402 4.36 2.07 5.71
N VAL A 403 3.20 1.47 5.49
CA VAL A 403 2.72 0.29 6.25
C VAL A 403 3.67 -0.89 6.07
N ALA A 404 4.12 -1.19 4.84
CA ALA A 404 5.11 -2.22 4.59
C ALA A 404 6.44 -1.93 5.31
N SER A 405 6.88 -0.67 5.30
CA SER A 405 8.11 -0.24 5.97
C SER A 405 8.03 -0.41 7.49
N LEU A 406 6.94 0.01 8.11
CA LEU A 406 6.68 -0.25 9.54
C LEU A 406 6.62 -1.75 9.86
N GLY A 407 6.09 -2.57 8.93
CA GLY A 407 5.96 -4.02 9.09
C GLY A 407 7.29 -4.76 9.01
N CYS A 408 8.16 -4.38 8.07
CA CYS A 408 9.43 -5.04 7.83
C CYS A 408 10.49 -4.72 8.89
N TRP A 409 10.45 -3.51 9.45
CA TRP A 409 11.46 -3.01 10.40
C TRP A 409 11.16 -3.35 11.86
N ARG A 410 10.18 -4.22 12.13
CA ARG A 410 9.97 -4.72 13.49
C ARG A 410 11.20 -5.49 13.97
N PHE A 411 11.87 -4.95 14.99
CA PHE A 411 12.85 -5.69 15.76
C PHE A 411 12.13 -6.85 16.44
N THR A 412 12.41 -8.08 15.99
CA THR A 412 11.99 -9.29 16.68
C THR A 412 12.74 -9.34 18.01
N ARG A 413 12.15 -8.79 19.07
CA ARG A 413 12.69 -8.87 20.43
C ARG A 413 12.26 -10.17 21.11
N ASP A 414 12.16 -11.26 20.34
CA ASP A 414 11.72 -12.58 20.81
C ASP A 414 12.88 -13.59 20.92
N ALA A 415 14.13 -13.12 21.06
CA ALA A 415 15.29 -13.98 21.24
C ALA A 415 15.94 -13.89 22.63
N GLU A 416 15.45 -13.04 23.52
CA GLU A 416 15.92 -12.96 24.91
C GLU A 416 14.73 -13.24 25.82
N GLY A 417 14.76 -14.45 26.39
CA GLY A 417 13.63 -15.12 27.02
C GLY A 417 12.90 -14.28 28.06
N ASP A 418 11.59 -14.44 28.06
CA ASP A 418 10.77 -14.14 29.23
C ASP A 418 11.16 -15.15 30.34
N PRO A 419 11.85 -14.74 31.42
CA PRO A 419 12.25 -15.65 32.49
C PRO A 419 11.05 -16.15 33.31
N ALA A 420 9.82 -15.69 33.03
CA ALA A 420 8.63 -16.04 33.79
C ALA A 420 8.01 -17.41 33.43
N THR A 421 8.52 -18.14 32.42
CA THR A 421 7.93 -19.42 31.97
C THR A 421 8.78 -20.67 32.22
N VAL A 422 9.88 -20.56 32.97
CA VAL A 422 10.58 -21.76 33.47
C VAL A 422 9.88 -22.25 34.73
N GLN A 423 8.77 -22.98 34.57
CA GLN A 423 8.30 -23.89 35.60
C GLN A 423 9.33 -25.01 35.74
N PRO A 424 9.91 -25.26 36.93
CA PRO A 424 10.74 -26.43 37.12
C PRO A 424 9.82 -27.65 37.10
N GLN A 425 9.96 -28.50 36.07
CA GLN A 425 9.42 -29.86 36.11
C GLN A 425 10.16 -30.62 37.22
N ILE A 426 9.62 -30.59 38.44
CA ILE A 426 9.95 -31.55 39.48
C ILE A 426 9.22 -32.84 39.08
N ARG A 427 9.95 -33.83 38.58
CA ARG A 427 9.44 -35.20 38.43
C ARG A 427 9.67 -35.97 39.74
N PRO A 428 8.66 -36.66 40.29
CA PRO A 428 8.89 -37.80 41.16
C PRO A 428 9.37 -39.03 40.37
#